data_AF-A0A3C1UBY8-F1
#
_entry.id   AF-A0A3C1UBY8-F1
#
_cell.length_a   1.000
_cell.length_b   1.000
_cell.length_c   1.000
_cell.angle_alpha   90.00
_cell.angle_beta   90.00
_cell.angle_gamma   90.00
#
_symmetry.space_group_name_H-M   'P 1'
#
loop_
_entity.id
_entity.type
_entity.pdbx_description
1 polymer ?
#
loop_
_entity_poly.entity_id
_entity_poly.type
_entity_poly.pdbx_seq_one_letter_code
_entity_poly.pdbx_strand_id
1 'polypeptide(L)'
;MKRLVYSALLSLALVFALLPVGAASATGSIGINVLLKSDVSSSFLSELAKHGTVLTVLDEIDALTMRVKAAKVSTIKALPFVAAVSTDAVRNGAPVDTVLADDFSDGISTWDQDAVNVTEFGSTTRQVAFDGTGVYVAVLDTGLVDAWRQYFPEERIAEEYAISFSGGGGEVGTVSSQKNKWE
;
A
#
# COMPACT_ATOMS: atom_id res chain seq x y z
N MET A 1 -30.83 -24.28 -43.99
CA MET A 1 -29.45 -23.78 -43.78
C MET A 1 -29.36 -22.71 -42.69
N LYS A 2 -30.12 -21.60 -42.73
CA LYS A 2 -30.07 -20.54 -41.70
C LYS A 2 -30.30 -21.04 -40.25
N ARG A 3 -31.31 -21.90 -40.02
CA ARG A 3 -31.59 -22.48 -38.70
C ARG A 3 -30.46 -23.37 -38.14
N LEU A 4 -29.82 -24.17 -39.01
CA LEU A 4 -28.66 -24.99 -38.63
C LEU A 4 -27.43 -24.14 -38.26
N VAL A 5 -27.23 -23.03 -38.98
CA VAL A 5 -26.17 -22.06 -38.67
C VAL A 5 -26.41 -21.34 -37.35
N TYR A 6 -27.67 -20.93 -37.07
CA TYR A 6 -28.02 -20.33 -35.78
C TYR A 6 -27.86 -21.30 -34.61
N SER A 7 -28.28 -22.56 -34.76
CA SER A 7 -28.09 -23.57 -33.73
C SER A 7 -26.61 -23.87 -33.48
N ALA A 8 -25.79 -23.94 -34.52
CA ALA A 8 -24.34 -24.14 -34.37
C ALA A 8 -23.66 -22.95 -33.66
N LEU A 9 -24.05 -21.71 -33.98
CA LEU A 9 -23.54 -20.50 -33.33
C LEU A 9 -23.96 -20.43 -31.85
N LEU A 10 -25.20 -20.80 -31.52
CA LEU A 10 -25.67 -20.81 -30.13
C LEU A 10 -24.94 -21.87 -29.30
N SER A 11 -24.73 -23.06 -29.86
CA SER A 11 -23.96 -24.13 -29.21
C SER A 11 -22.51 -23.71 -28.97
N LEU A 12 -21.88 -23.03 -29.95
CA LEU A 12 -20.50 -22.56 -29.82
C LEU A 12 -20.37 -21.45 -28.76
N ALA A 13 -21.34 -20.54 -28.68
CA ALA A 13 -21.39 -19.50 -27.64
C ALA A 13 -21.57 -20.11 -26.23
N LEU A 14 -22.33 -21.19 -26.10
CA LEU A 14 -22.55 -21.88 -24.82
C LEU A 14 -21.30 -22.63 -24.35
N VAL A 15 -20.49 -23.19 -25.27
CA VAL A 15 -19.21 -23.83 -24.93
C VAL A 15 -18.17 -22.80 -24.47
N PHE A 16 -18.15 -21.60 -25.05
CA PHE A 16 -17.27 -20.53 -24.58
C PHE A 16 -17.65 -19.96 -23.20
N ALA A 17 -18.94 -20.00 -22.84
CA ALA A 17 -19.42 -19.56 -21.52
C ALA A 17 -19.09 -20.55 -20.38
N LEU A 18 -18.68 -21.78 -20.70
CA LEU A 18 -18.29 -22.81 -19.74
C LEU A 18 -16.77 -22.92 -19.53
N LEU A 19 -15.97 -22.09 -20.22
CA LEU A 19 -14.54 -22.04 -19.97
C LEU A 19 -14.29 -21.41 -18.58
N PRO A 20 -13.57 -22.09 -17.68
CA PRO A 20 -13.26 -21.52 -16.38
C PRO A 20 -12.44 -20.24 -16.57
N VAL A 21 -13.01 -19.13 -16.11
CA VAL A 21 -12.34 -17.83 -16.06
C VAL A 21 -11.15 -17.98 -15.10
N GLY A 22 -9.96 -18.09 -15.68
CA GLY A 22 -8.66 -17.82 -15.06
C GLY A 22 -8.37 -18.50 -13.72
N ALA A 23 -7.98 -19.77 -13.74
CA ALA A 23 -7.07 -20.24 -12.70
C ALA A 23 -5.75 -19.48 -12.87
N ALA A 24 -5.38 -18.66 -11.88
CA ALA A 24 -4.04 -18.08 -11.82
C ALA A 24 -3.02 -19.21 -12.02
N SER A 25 -2.14 -19.08 -13.01
CA SER A 25 -1.21 -20.14 -13.37
C SER A 25 -0.44 -20.58 -12.13
N ALA A 26 -0.54 -21.86 -11.76
CA ALA A 26 0.19 -22.45 -10.64
C ALA A 26 1.74 -22.31 -10.77
N THR A 27 2.24 -21.91 -11.94
CA THR A 27 3.65 -21.68 -12.23
C THR A 27 4.10 -20.22 -12.11
N GLY A 28 3.16 -19.29 -11.91
CA GLY A 28 3.44 -17.86 -11.70
C GLY A 28 4.25 -17.64 -10.43
N SER A 29 5.23 -16.74 -10.52
CA SER A 29 5.88 -16.19 -9.33
C SER A 29 4.97 -15.11 -8.75
N ILE A 30 4.77 -15.13 -7.43
CA ILE A 30 3.94 -14.16 -6.71
C ILE A 30 4.67 -13.67 -5.46
N GLY A 31 4.27 -12.49 -5.00
CA GLY A 31 4.62 -11.91 -3.72
C GLY A 31 3.78 -12.46 -2.58
N ILE A 32 4.43 -12.77 -1.46
CA ILE A 32 3.75 -13.14 -0.22
C ILE A 32 4.35 -12.40 0.98
N ASN A 33 3.51 -12.18 1.98
CA ASN A 33 3.87 -11.74 3.31
C ASN A 33 3.78 -12.95 4.25
N VAL A 34 4.80 -13.16 5.07
CA VAL A 34 4.90 -14.27 6.02
C VAL A 34 5.07 -13.69 7.42
N LEU A 35 4.18 -14.07 8.32
CA LEU A 35 4.28 -13.78 9.75
C LEU A 35 4.82 -15.02 10.46
N LEU A 36 5.82 -14.84 11.32
CA LEU A 36 6.42 -15.91 12.12
C LEU A 36 5.77 -15.97 13.51
N LYS A 37 5.95 -17.09 14.21
CA LYS A 37 5.45 -17.28 15.59
C LYS A 37 6.42 -16.74 16.65
N SER A 38 7.60 -16.30 16.25
CA SER A 38 8.69 -15.84 17.12
C SER A 38 9.70 -15.07 16.29
N ASP A 39 10.64 -14.43 16.99
CA ASP A 39 11.80 -13.73 16.45
C ASP A 39 12.44 -14.44 15.24
N VAL A 40 12.76 -13.63 14.24
CA VAL A 40 13.42 -14.08 13.02
C VAL A 40 14.77 -14.72 13.36
N SER A 41 15.01 -15.93 12.85
CA SER A 41 16.28 -16.65 13.04
C SER A 41 16.91 -17.02 11.71
N SER A 42 18.24 -17.16 11.70
CA SER A 42 18.98 -17.62 10.51
C SER A 42 18.53 -19.00 10.03
N SER A 43 18.07 -19.87 10.93
CA SER A 43 17.47 -21.17 10.59
C SER A 43 16.13 -21.02 9.86
N PHE A 44 15.26 -20.10 10.30
CA PHE A 44 13.98 -19.86 9.62
C PHE A 44 14.20 -19.28 8.22
N LEU A 45 15.09 -18.29 8.11
CA LEU A 45 15.46 -17.70 6.83
C LEU A 45 16.04 -18.73 5.86
N SER A 46 16.93 -19.61 6.36
CA SER A 46 17.51 -20.69 5.56
C SER A 46 16.47 -21.70 5.09
N GLU A 47 15.49 -22.03 5.93
CA GLU A 47 14.41 -22.94 5.55
C GLU A 47 13.48 -22.30 4.51
N LEU A 48 13.06 -21.05 4.74
CA LEU A 48 12.21 -20.30 3.82
C LEU A 48 12.90 -20.08 2.46
N ALA A 49 14.20 -19.84 2.43
CA ALA A 49 14.99 -19.68 1.21
C ALA A 49 14.97 -20.92 0.29
N LYS A 50 14.62 -22.11 0.81
CA LYS A 50 14.40 -23.31 -0.03
C LYS A 50 13.14 -23.23 -0.89
N HIS A 51 12.22 -22.33 -0.56
CA HIS A 51 10.91 -22.20 -1.20
C HIS A 51 10.78 -20.97 -2.11
N GLY A 52 11.71 -20.03 -2.03
CA GLY A 52 11.75 -18.82 -2.86
C GLY A 52 12.80 -17.83 -2.35
N THR A 53 12.66 -16.58 -2.76
CA THR A 53 13.60 -15.51 -2.38
C THR A 53 12.99 -14.66 -1.28
N VAL A 54 13.65 -14.60 -0.11
CA VAL A 54 13.33 -13.60 0.91
C VAL A 54 13.77 -12.23 0.40
N LEU A 55 12.88 -11.24 0.45
CA LEU A 55 13.11 -9.90 -0.09
C LEU A 55 13.39 -8.89 1.02
N THR A 56 12.62 -8.94 2.10
CA THR A 56 12.73 -8.01 3.23
C THR A 56 12.34 -8.72 4.50
N VAL A 57 13.04 -8.40 5.59
CA VAL A 57 12.74 -8.85 6.95
C VAL A 57 12.33 -7.62 7.75
N LEU A 58 11.28 -7.77 8.54
CA LEU A 58 10.69 -6.77 9.43
C LEU A 58 10.77 -7.36 10.83
N ASP A 59 11.95 -7.24 11.44
CA ASP A 59 12.29 -7.89 12.71
C ASP A 59 11.36 -7.43 13.85
N GLU A 60 10.91 -6.17 13.81
CA GLU A 60 10.04 -5.58 14.84
C GLU A 60 8.65 -6.21 14.92
N ILE A 61 8.23 -6.92 13.88
CA ILE A 61 6.91 -7.57 13.79
C ILE A 61 7.00 -9.04 13.38
N ASP A 62 8.18 -9.65 13.50
CA ASP A 62 8.43 -11.05 13.15
C ASP A 62 7.90 -11.42 11.76
N ALA A 63 8.04 -10.51 10.80
CA ALA A 63 7.49 -10.67 9.47
C ALA A 63 8.55 -10.56 8.39
N LEU A 64 8.24 -11.11 7.23
CA LEU A 64 9.08 -10.98 6.06
C LEU A 64 8.24 -11.02 4.79
N THR A 65 8.79 -10.46 3.72
CA THR A 65 8.23 -10.55 2.38
C THR A 65 9.07 -11.49 1.54
N MET A 66 8.41 -12.28 0.69
CA MET A 66 9.08 -13.23 -0.20
C MET A 66 8.46 -13.24 -1.58
N ARG A 67 9.28 -13.64 -2.55
CA ARG A 67 8.81 -14.03 -3.88
C ARG A 67 8.93 -15.53 -4.05
N VAL A 68 7.79 -16.18 -4.32
CA VAL A 68 7.65 -17.64 -4.36
C VAL A 68 6.85 -18.07 -5.57
N LYS A 69 6.93 -19.35 -5.95
CA LYS A 69 5.94 -19.94 -6.87
C LYS A 69 4.60 -20.07 -6.16
N ALA A 70 3.50 -19.76 -6.83
CA ALA A 70 2.14 -19.88 -6.27
C ALA A 70 1.88 -21.26 -5.63
N ALA A 71 2.39 -22.33 -6.25
CA ALA A 71 2.29 -23.69 -5.72
C ALA A 71 3.02 -23.95 -4.39
N LYS A 72 3.93 -23.07 -3.94
CA LYS A 72 4.71 -23.23 -2.70
C LYS A 72 4.07 -22.59 -1.48
N VAL A 73 3.03 -21.76 -1.66
CA VAL A 73 2.37 -21.04 -0.56
C VAL A 73 1.84 -21.99 0.52
N SER A 74 1.20 -23.10 0.12
CA SER A 74 0.67 -24.08 1.07
C SER A 74 1.77 -24.79 1.85
N THR A 75 2.91 -25.09 1.22
CA THR A 75 4.08 -25.66 1.88
C THR A 75 4.65 -24.72 2.93
N ILE A 76 4.82 -23.44 2.58
CA ILE A 76 5.33 -22.41 3.52
C ILE A 76 4.37 -22.23 4.70
N LYS A 77 3.07 -22.15 4.42
CA LYS A 77 2.04 -22.03 5.46
C LYS A 77 2.03 -23.20 6.46
N ALA A 78 2.48 -24.38 6.04
CA ALA A 78 2.56 -25.57 6.88
C ALA A 78 3.83 -25.64 7.76
N LEU A 79 4.81 -24.74 7.56
CA LEU A 79 6.02 -24.73 8.37
C LEU A 79 5.69 -24.44 9.85
N PRO A 80 6.31 -25.15 10.80
CA PRO A 80 5.90 -25.10 12.21
C PRO A 80 6.10 -23.72 12.85
N PHE A 81 7.08 -22.95 12.37
CA PHE A 81 7.41 -21.61 12.86
C PHE A 81 6.67 -20.48 12.12
N VAL A 82 5.86 -20.80 11.10
CA VAL A 82 5.04 -19.81 10.38
C VAL A 82 3.68 -19.67 11.06
N ALA A 83 3.32 -18.43 11.40
CA ALA A 83 2.03 -18.07 11.99
C ALA A 83 0.96 -17.83 10.91
N ALA A 84 1.31 -17.07 9.87
CA ALA A 84 0.39 -16.75 8.78
C ALA A 84 1.15 -16.50 7.46
N VAL A 85 0.44 -16.71 6.35
CA VAL A 85 0.90 -16.35 5.00
C VAL A 85 -0.26 -15.70 4.26
N SER A 86 -0.02 -14.54 3.66
CA SER A 86 -0.95 -13.86 2.79
C SER A 86 -0.27 -13.50 1.47
N THR A 87 -1.02 -13.50 0.37
CA THR A 87 -0.52 -12.91 -0.88
C THR A 87 -0.39 -11.42 -0.70
N ASP A 88 0.66 -10.85 -1.28
CA ASP A 88 0.80 -9.40 -1.31
C ASP A 88 -0.27 -8.78 -2.21
N ALA A 89 -0.77 -7.60 -1.84
CA ALA A 89 -1.95 -7.03 -2.45
C ALA A 89 -1.78 -5.53 -2.70
N VAL A 90 -2.11 -5.11 -3.92
CA VAL A 90 -2.14 -3.70 -4.30
C VAL A 90 -3.19 -2.96 -3.47
N ARG A 91 -2.79 -1.82 -2.90
CA ARG A 91 -3.69 -0.86 -2.26
C ARG A 91 -3.68 0.42 -3.08
N ASN A 92 -4.85 0.82 -3.55
CA ASN A 92 -5.01 2.09 -4.25
C ASN A 92 -5.38 3.16 -3.23
N GLY A 93 -4.54 4.18 -3.07
CA GLY A 93 -4.85 5.38 -2.28
C GLY A 93 -5.77 6.35 -3.04
N ALA A 94 -6.81 5.81 -3.68
CA ALA A 94 -7.67 6.61 -4.57
C ALA A 94 -8.54 7.60 -3.78
N PRO A 95 -8.87 8.77 -4.38
CA PRO A 95 -9.44 9.90 -3.66
C PRO A 95 -10.86 9.65 -3.17
N VAL A 96 -11.26 10.42 -2.16
CA VAL A 96 -12.67 10.75 -1.91
C VAL A 96 -13.10 11.75 -3.00
N ASP A 97 -14.32 11.62 -3.53
CA ASP A 97 -14.85 12.55 -4.53
C ASP A 97 -14.63 14.01 -4.08
N THR A 98 -14.05 14.83 -4.96
CA THR A 98 -13.87 16.25 -4.67
C THR A 98 -15.24 16.91 -4.59
N VAL A 99 -15.55 17.52 -3.45
CA VAL A 99 -16.74 18.37 -3.32
C VAL A 99 -16.41 19.72 -3.95
N LEU A 100 -17.19 20.11 -4.97
CA LEU A 100 -17.11 21.46 -5.53
C LEU A 100 -17.64 22.47 -4.50
N ALA A 101 -16.84 23.49 -4.23
CA ALA A 101 -17.26 24.68 -3.48
C ALA A 101 -17.21 25.86 -4.45
N ASP A 102 -18.38 26.46 -4.69
CA ASP A 102 -18.57 27.46 -5.75
C ASP A 102 -18.41 28.92 -5.25
N ASP A 103 -18.34 29.14 -3.94
CA ASP A 103 -18.23 30.47 -3.32
C ASP A 103 -17.39 30.43 -2.03
N PHE A 104 -16.38 31.30 -1.96
CA PHE A 104 -15.49 31.49 -0.81
C PHE A 104 -15.49 32.95 -0.31
N SER A 105 -16.38 33.80 -0.82
CA SER A 105 -16.33 35.26 -0.61
C SER A 105 -16.48 35.70 0.84
N ASP A 106 -17.18 34.90 1.65
CA ASP A 106 -17.36 35.11 3.10
C ASP A 106 -16.39 34.26 3.97
N GLY A 107 -15.48 33.51 3.33
CA GLY A 107 -14.54 32.62 4.02
C GLY A 107 -13.43 33.38 4.73
N ILE A 108 -13.52 33.47 6.07
CA ILE A 108 -12.49 34.09 6.92
C ILE A 108 -11.41 33.06 7.33
N SER A 109 -11.77 31.78 7.42
CA SER A 109 -10.88 30.63 7.63
C SER A 109 -11.11 29.61 6.52
N THR A 110 -10.16 28.70 6.28
CA THR A 110 -10.44 27.58 5.37
C THR A 110 -11.52 26.71 6.02
N TRP A 111 -12.56 26.34 5.25
CA TRP A 111 -13.76 25.67 5.79
C TRP A 111 -13.42 24.42 6.61
N ASP A 112 -12.34 23.73 6.26
CA ASP A 112 -11.83 22.54 6.93
C ASP A 112 -11.31 22.85 8.33
N GLN A 113 -10.68 24.01 8.55
CA GLN A 113 -10.19 24.44 9.85
C GLN A 113 -11.32 24.88 10.78
N ASP A 114 -12.34 25.57 10.26
CA ASP A 114 -13.55 25.92 11.00
C ASP A 114 -14.34 24.65 11.38
N ALA A 115 -14.52 23.73 10.42
CA ALA A 115 -15.26 22.47 10.64
C ALA A 115 -14.67 21.59 11.74
N VAL A 116 -13.37 21.69 12.02
CA VAL A 116 -12.69 20.96 13.11
C VAL A 116 -12.31 21.85 14.30
N ASN A 117 -12.90 23.06 14.40
CA ASN A 117 -12.71 24.02 15.49
C ASN A 117 -11.23 24.39 15.74
N VAL A 118 -10.43 24.51 14.68
CA VAL A 118 -9.07 25.06 14.76
C VAL A 118 -9.12 26.59 14.90
N THR A 119 -10.09 27.21 14.23
CA THR A 119 -10.45 28.63 14.27
C THR A 119 -11.86 28.80 14.86
N GLU A 120 -12.16 29.99 15.40
CA GLU A 120 -13.56 30.35 15.70
C GLU A 120 -14.24 30.89 14.45
N PHE A 121 -15.55 30.67 14.35
CA PHE A 121 -16.38 31.29 13.33
C PHE A 121 -16.18 32.81 13.31
N GLY A 122 -15.83 33.35 12.14
CA GLY A 122 -15.57 34.78 11.95
C GLY A 122 -14.18 35.26 12.40
N SER A 123 -13.24 34.35 12.69
CA SER A 123 -11.88 34.67 13.12
C SER A 123 -10.83 33.87 12.36
N THR A 124 -9.69 34.50 12.05
CA THR A 124 -8.47 33.81 11.60
C THR A 124 -7.60 33.33 12.76
N THR A 125 -8.02 33.60 14.00
CA THR A 125 -7.22 33.28 15.19
C THR A 125 -7.41 31.82 15.56
N ARG A 126 -6.29 31.09 15.55
CA ARG A 126 -6.22 29.72 16.07
C ARG A 126 -6.58 29.68 17.55
N GLN A 127 -7.52 28.81 17.92
CA GLN A 127 -8.01 28.69 19.31
C GLN A 127 -7.29 27.62 20.14
N VAL A 128 -6.60 26.70 19.46
CA VAL A 128 -5.93 25.59 20.12
C VAL A 128 -4.64 26.09 20.78
N ALA A 129 -4.52 25.91 22.10
CA ALA A 129 -3.34 26.35 22.86
C ALA A 129 -2.07 25.54 22.59
N PHE A 130 -2.21 24.30 22.08
CA PHE A 130 -1.08 23.43 21.76
C PHE A 130 -0.41 23.87 20.48
N ASP A 131 0.89 24.12 20.47
CA ASP A 131 1.65 24.56 19.30
C ASP A 131 2.38 23.41 18.56
N GLY A 132 2.24 22.19 19.06
CA GLY A 132 2.91 21.01 18.51
C GLY A 132 4.39 20.89 18.90
N THR A 133 4.89 21.71 19.83
CA THR A 133 6.28 21.59 20.32
C THR A 133 6.56 20.17 20.83
N GLY A 134 7.59 19.53 20.27
CA GLY A 134 7.98 18.16 20.61
C GLY A 134 7.11 17.06 19.98
N VAL A 135 6.17 17.42 19.11
CA VAL A 135 5.28 16.48 18.40
C VAL A 135 5.72 16.38 16.94
N TYR A 136 5.90 15.14 16.47
CA TYR A 136 6.19 14.84 15.07
C TYR A 136 4.99 14.13 14.45
N VAL A 137 4.61 14.51 13.23
CA VAL A 137 3.56 13.86 12.44
C VAL A 137 4.24 13.20 11.24
N ALA A 138 4.29 11.86 11.24
CA ALA A 138 4.77 11.11 10.09
C ALA A 138 3.64 10.87 9.10
N VAL A 139 3.81 11.31 7.86
CA VAL A 139 2.86 11.12 6.76
C VAL A 139 3.42 10.09 5.79
N LEU A 140 2.73 8.96 5.63
CA LEU A 140 3.09 7.91 4.68
C LEU A 140 2.26 8.09 3.41
N ASP A 141 2.81 8.83 2.45
CA ASP A 141 2.18 9.11 1.17
C ASP A 141 3.24 9.07 0.05
N THR A 142 2.93 9.69 -1.09
CA THR A 142 3.77 9.80 -2.29
C THR A 142 4.94 10.79 -2.14
N GLY A 143 5.02 11.51 -1.02
CA GLY A 143 6.03 12.54 -0.76
C GLY A 143 5.41 13.94 -0.72
N LEU A 144 6.27 14.95 -0.52
CA LEU A 144 5.94 16.35 -0.77
C LEU A 144 6.30 16.69 -2.21
N VAL A 145 5.72 17.78 -2.73
CA VAL A 145 6.08 18.32 -4.05
C VAL A 145 7.41 19.07 -3.98
N ASP A 146 8.18 19.14 -5.08
CA ASP A 146 9.50 19.80 -5.11
C ASP A 146 9.47 21.25 -4.57
N ALA A 147 8.34 21.93 -4.77
CA ALA A 147 8.11 23.31 -4.33
C ALA A 147 7.53 23.42 -2.90
N TRP A 148 7.60 22.38 -2.07
CA TRP A 148 6.95 22.34 -0.75
C TRP A 148 7.31 23.51 0.17
N ARG A 149 8.51 24.07 0.04
CA ARG A 149 8.98 25.25 0.79
C ARG A 149 8.15 26.51 0.52
N GLN A 150 7.35 26.53 -0.54
CA GLN A 150 6.36 27.59 -0.80
C GLN A 150 5.11 27.45 0.09
N TYR A 151 4.88 26.26 0.65
CA TYR A 151 3.70 25.93 1.44
C TYR A 151 4.00 25.74 2.92
N PHE A 152 5.21 25.27 3.27
CA PHE A 152 5.63 25.03 4.65
C PHE A 152 6.92 25.78 4.99
N PRO A 153 7.03 26.38 6.20
CA PRO A 153 8.30 26.85 6.73
C PRO A 153 9.26 25.67 6.88
N GLU A 154 10.48 25.82 6.37
CA GLU A 154 11.49 24.76 6.34
C GLU A 154 11.83 24.26 7.75
N GLU A 155 11.89 25.16 8.73
CA GLU A 155 12.15 24.83 10.13
C GLU A 155 11.05 23.99 10.81
N ARG A 156 9.92 23.78 10.14
CA ARG A 156 8.81 22.93 10.61
C ARG A 156 8.83 21.53 9.99
N ILE A 157 9.75 21.26 9.06
CA ILE A 157 9.95 19.95 8.46
C ILE A 157 11.24 19.35 8.99
N ALA A 158 11.13 18.20 9.66
CA ALA A 158 12.28 17.47 10.18
C ALA A 158 12.89 16.57 9.09
N GLU A 159 13.56 17.18 8.12
CA GLU A 159 14.16 16.52 6.95
C GLU A 159 15.13 15.40 7.32
N GLU A 160 15.74 15.45 8.51
CA GLU A 160 16.62 14.40 9.02
C GLU A 160 15.93 13.04 9.19
N TYR A 161 14.61 13.04 9.36
CA TYR A 161 13.78 11.84 9.45
C TYR A 161 13.09 11.47 8.14
N ALA A 162 13.19 12.34 7.12
CA ALA A 162 12.55 12.10 5.84
C ALA A 162 13.19 10.90 5.12
N ILE A 163 12.33 10.02 4.63
CA ILE A 163 12.71 8.82 3.90
C ILE A 163 11.66 8.53 2.84
N SER A 164 12.09 8.08 1.67
CA SER A 164 11.19 7.50 0.68
C SER A 164 11.61 6.06 0.37
N PHE A 165 10.62 5.28 0.00
CA PHE A 165 10.79 3.88 -0.37
C PHE A 165 10.33 3.74 -1.81
N SER A 166 11.20 3.19 -2.66
CA SER A 166 10.86 2.92 -4.05
C SER A 166 10.97 1.43 -4.33
N GLY A 167 9.94 0.89 -4.98
CA GLY A 167 9.69 -0.54 -5.02
C GLY A 167 9.16 -1.05 -3.68
N GLY A 168 8.78 -2.33 -3.65
CA GLY A 168 8.26 -2.95 -2.43
C GLY A 168 7.10 -3.87 -2.68
N GLY A 169 6.72 -4.55 -1.60
CA GLY A 169 5.86 -5.70 -1.69
C GLY A 169 6.59 -6.94 -2.23
N GLY A 170 5.89 -8.07 -2.28
CA GLY A 170 6.46 -9.32 -2.76
C GLY A 170 6.63 -9.39 -4.29
N GLU A 171 6.11 -8.39 -5.01
CA GLU A 171 6.07 -8.35 -6.49
C GLU A 171 7.27 -7.62 -7.12
N VAL A 172 7.73 -6.51 -6.53
CA VAL A 172 8.87 -5.71 -7.01
C VAL A 172 9.99 -5.83 -5.97
N GLY A 173 10.97 -6.69 -6.26
CA GLY A 173 12.07 -7.01 -5.34
C GLY A 173 12.87 -5.79 -4.84
N THR A 174 13.61 -6.01 -3.75
CA THR A 174 14.45 -5.06 -2.98
C THR A 174 13.86 -3.65 -2.87
N VAL A 175 13.19 -3.36 -1.75
CA VAL A 175 12.82 -1.99 -1.38
C VAL A 175 14.11 -1.16 -1.30
N SER A 176 14.27 -0.20 -2.21
CA SER A 176 15.39 0.73 -2.14
C SER A 176 14.98 1.89 -1.22
N SER A 177 15.75 2.10 -0.15
CA SER A 177 15.68 3.34 0.63
C SER A 177 16.26 4.47 -0.22
N GLN A 178 15.43 5.43 -0.60
CA GLN A 178 15.81 6.56 -1.43
C GLN A 178 15.68 7.84 -0.61
N LYS A 179 16.79 8.29 -0.03
CA LYS A 179 16.76 9.43 0.90
C LYS A 179 16.33 10.75 0.26
N ASN A 180 16.52 10.95 -1.05
CA ASN A 180 16.29 12.24 -1.74
C ASN A 180 15.16 12.17 -2.77
N LYS A 181 14.15 11.34 -2.52
CA LYS A 181 13.01 11.13 -3.43
C LYS A 181 11.66 11.37 -2.75
N TRP A 182 11.69 11.93 -1.54
CA TRP A 182 10.50 12.32 -0.79
C TRP A 182 10.02 13.74 -1.12
N GLU A 183 10.90 14.57 -1.71
CA GLU A 183 10.57 15.89 -2.28
C GLU A 183 10.51 15.82 -3.81
#